data_AF-A0A7K3LWT8-F1
#
_entry.id   AF-A0A7K3LWT8-F1
#
_cell.length_a   1.000
_cell.length_b   1.000
_cell.length_c   1.000
_cell.angle_alpha   90.00
_cell.angle_beta   90.00
_cell.angle_gamma   90.00
#
_symmetry.space_group_name_H-M   'P 1'
#
loop_
_entity.id
_entity.type
_entity.pdbx_description
1 polymer ?
#
loop_
_entity_poly.entity_id
_entity_poly.type
_entity_poly.pdbx_seq_one_letter_code
_entity_poly.pdbx_strand_id
1 'polypeptide(L)' 'MRLYRDRAVVLRQHKLGEADRIVTLLTRDHGLVRAVAKGV' A
#
# COMPACT_ATOMS: atom_id res chain seq x y z
N MET A 1 11.97 12.95 1.58
CA MET A 1 10.98 11.85 1.62
C MET A 1 10.55 11.67 3.07
N ARG A 2 9.28 11.91 3.41
CA ARG A 2 8.82 11.81 4.80
C ARG A 2 8.21 10.44 5.01
N LEU A 3 8.85 9.63 5.86
CA LEU A 3 8.28 8.37 6.33
C LEU A 3 7.19 8.71 7.34
N TYR A 4 6.07 8.02 7.23
CA TYR A 4 4.97 8.10 8.19
C TYR A 4 4.48 6.69 8.50
N ARG A 5 3.82 6.56 9.65
CA ARG A 5 3.23 5.30 10.09
C ARG A 5 1.75 5.53 10.27
N ASP A 6 0.95 4.64 9.73
CA ASP A 6 -0.50 4.67 9.84
C ASP A 6 -1.01 3.22 9.96
N ARG A 7 -2.25 3.06 10.44
CA ARG A 7 -3.01 1.82 10.41
C ARG A 7 -3.90 1.84 9.17
N ALA A 8 -3.88 0.76 8.42
CA ALA A 8 -4.62 0.67 7.17
C ALA A 8 -5.21 -0.72 6.94
N VAL A 9 -6.27 -0.76 6.14
CA VAL A 9 -6.87 -2.00 5.63
C VAL A 9 -6.57 -2.11 4.14
N VAL A 10 -6.18 -3.30 3.68
CA VAL A 10 -5.97 -3.58 2.26
C VAL A 10 -7.33 -3.74 1.59
N LEU A 11 -7.61 -2.88 0.61
CA LEU A 11 -8.83 -2.98 -0.18
C LEU A 11 -8.61 -3.81 -1.45
N ARG A 12 -7.45 -3.65 -2.09
CA ARG A 12 -7.13 -4.33 -3.34
C ARG A 12 -5.63 -4.53 -3.50
N GLN A 13 -5.26 -5.62 -4.16
CA GLN A 13 -3.89 -5.92 -4.58
C GLN A 13 -3.84 -6.19 -6.08
N HIS A 14 -2.76 -5.72 -6.73
CA HIS A 14 -2.44 -6.00 -8.12
C HIS A 14 -0.97 -6.41 -8.22
N LYS A 15 -0.65 -7.38 -9.07
CA LYS A 15 0.75 -7.71 -9.37
C LYS A 15 1.40 -6.53 -10.10
N LEU A 16 2.53 -6.07 -9.57
CA LEU A 16 3.43 -5.13 -10.26
C LEU A 16 4.51 -5.89 -11.02
N GLY A 17 5.02 -6.96 -10.42
CA GLY A 17 6.01 -7.86 -10.99
C GLY A 17 5.87 -9.25 -10.38
N GLU A 18 6.94 -10.04 -10.46
CA GLU A 18 6.96 -11.41 -9.91
C GLU A 18 6.85 -11.40 -8.39
N ALA A 19 7.60 -10.52 -7.72
CA ALA A 19 7.64 -10.40 -6.26
C ALA A 19 6.97 -9.12 -5.71
N ASP A 20 6.62 -8.18 -6.58
CA ASP A 20 6.11 -6.88 -6.18
C ASP A 20 4.61 -6.76 -6.43
N ARG A 21 3.91 -6.08 -5.51
CA ARG A 21 2.48 -5.79 -5.63
C ARG A 21 2.20 -4.31 -5.46
N ILE A 22 1.27 -3.77 -6.26
CA ILE A 22 0.61 -2.50 -5.95
C ILE A 22 -0.55 -2.81 -5.00
N VAL A 23 -0.56 -2.16 -3.84
CA VAL A 23 -1.63 -2.28 -2.84
C VAL A 23 -2.39 -0.97 -2.71
N THR A 24 -3.71 -1.07 -2.69
CA THR A 24 -4.61 0.03 -2.36
C THR A 24 -5.05 -0.13 -0.91
N LEU A 25 -4.77 0.89 -0.11
CA LEU A 25 -4.97 0.93 1.33
C LEU A 25 -5.99 2.01 1.68
N LEU A 26 -6.94 1.70 2.56
CA LEU A 26 -7.70 2.73 3.28
C LEU A 26 -7.03 2.93 4.63
N THR A 27 -6.46 4.12 4.81
CA THR A 27 -5.75 4.55 6.01
C THR A 27 -6.65 5.41 6.87
N ARG A 28 -6.34 5.55 8.17
CA ARG A 28 -7.14 6.38 9.08
C ARG A 28 -6.95 7.87 8.82
N ASP A 29 -5.69 8.30 8.68
CA ASP A 29 -5.34 9.71 8.70
C ASP A 29 -5.05 10.27 7.29
N HIS A 30 -4.79 9.40 6.30
CA HIS A 30 -4.39 9.79 4.94
C HIS A 30 -5.40 9.36 3.86
N GLY A 31 -6.55 8.79 4.26
CA GLY A 31 -7.57 8.29 3.35
C GLY A 31 -7.06 7.17 2.44
N LEU A 32 -7.41 7.23 1.15
CA LEU A 32 -7.09 6.18 0.18
C LEU A 32 -5.67 6.37 -0.37
N VAL A 33 -4.80 5.40 -0.11
CA VAL A 33 -3.38 5.44 -0.48
C VAL A 33 -3.05 4.26 -1.39
N ARG A 34 -2.27 4.51 -2.45
CA ARG A 34 -1.68 3.46 -3.28
C ARG A 34 -0.18 3.37 -2.99
N ALA A 35 0.29 2.17 -2.72
CA ALA A 35 1.69 1.91 -2.40
C ALA A 35 2.23 0.69 -3.16
N VAL A 36 3.55 0.63 -3.32
CA VAL A 36 4.25 -0.55 -3.83
C VAL A 36 4.76 -1.36 -2.64
N ALA A 37 4.24 -2.57 -2.50
CA ALA A 37 4.77 -3.58 -1.59
C ALA A 37 5.84 -4.38 -2.34
N LYS A 38 7.11 -4.12 -2.01
CA LYS A 38 8.26 -4.78 -2.65
C LYS A 38 8.57 -6.10 -1.96
N GLY A 39 8.81 -7.16 -2.73
CA GLY A 39 9.30 -8.46 -2.24
C GLY A 39 8.33 -9.23 -1.32
N VAL A 40 7.02 -9.14 -1.56
CA VAL A 40 5.98 -9.85 -0.78
C VAL A 40 5.67 -11.22 -1.37
#